data_AF-A0A381W600-F1
#
_entry.id   AF-A0A381W600-F1
#
_cell.length_a   1.000
_cell.length_b   1.000
_cell.length_c   1.000
_cell.angle_alpha   90.00
_cell.angle_beta   90.00
_cell.angle_gamma   90.00
#
_symmetry.space_group_name_H-M   'P 1'
#
loop_
_entity.id
_entity.type
_entity.pdbx_description
1 polymer ?
#
loop_
_entity_poly.entity_id
_entity_poly.type
_entity_poly.pdbx_seq_one_letter_code
_entity_poly.pdbx_strand_id
1 'polypeptide(L)'
;MGIIREVQYDANSFTIMITPTYSGCPAMYLIKEEIIHNLESQGIMNYQIETSLAPPWTTDWMSDEVKAKLKDAGIAPPSNNIICPQCDSSEIEVISDFGSTACKALYKCNQCNEPFHHFKQI
;
A
#
# COMPACT_ATOMS: atom_id res chain seq x y z
N MET A 1 4.22 3.23 2.41
CA MET A 1 3.34 2.92 1.27
C MET A 1 3.40 3.97 0.16
N GLY A 2 3.76 5.23 0.43
CA GLY A 2 3.87 6.25 -0.63
C GLY A 2 2.53 6.80 -1.13
N ILE A 3 1.45 6.61 -0.36
CA ILE A 3 0.09 7.06 -0.68
C ILE A 3 -0.04 8.58 -0.54
N ILE A 4 0.51 9.17 0.54
CA ILE A 4 0.63 10.63 0.66
C ILE A 4 1.73 11.07 -0.30
N ARG A 5 1.38 11.94 -1.26
CA ARG A 5 2.28 12.40 -2.32
C ARG A 5 2.85 13.76 -2.04
N GLU A 6 2.03 14.62 -1.47
CA GLU A 6 2.36 16.00 -1.27
C GLU A 6 1.60 16.52 -0.05
N VAL A 7 2.29 17.35 0.73
CA VAL A 7 1.72 18.13 1.81
C VAL A 7 2.21 19.54 1.64
N GLN A 8 1.30 20.45 1.33
CA GLN A 8 1.56 21.88 1.24
C GLN A 8 0.89 22.59 2.40
N TYR A 9 1.49 23.68 2.85
CA TYR A 9 0.92 24.57 3.85
C TYR A 9 1.04 26.01 3.35
N ASP A 10 -0.10 26.65 3.13
CA ASP A 10 -0.18 28.05 2.69
C ASP A 10 -1.36 28.73 3.37
N ALA A 11 -1.26 30.05 3.61
CA ALA A 11 -2.33 30.88 4.17
C ALA A 11 -3.07 30.25 5.38
N ASN A 12 -2.33 29.54 6.25
CA ASN A 12 -2.86 28.83 7.41
C ASN A 12 -3.81 27.65 7.09
N SER A 13 -3.62 26.99 5.94
CA SER A 13 -4.35 25.79 5.52
C SER A 13 -3.40 24.71 4.99
N PHE A 14 -3.68 23.44 5.29
CA PHE A 14 -2.96 22.32 4.72
C PHE A 14 -3.66 21.77 3.47
N THR A 15 -2.90 21.54 2.40
CA THR A 15 -3.38 20.76 1.25
C THR A 15 -2.59 19.45 1.19
N ILE A 16 -3.30 18.32 1.30
CA ILE A 16 -2.72 16.98 1.35
C ILE A 16 -3.19 16.21 0.13
N MET A 17 -2.26 15.81 -0.73
CA MET A 17 -2.54 15.00 -1.90
C MET A 17 -2.28 13.53 -1.59
N ILE A 18 -3.28 12.68 -1.84
CA ILE A 18 -3.19 11.23 -1.71
C ILE A 18 -3.42 10.55 -3.07
N THR A 19 -2.71 9.46 -3.33
CA THR A 19 -2.85 8.66 -4.56
C THR A 19 -3.09 7.21 -4.20
N PRO A 20 -4.16 6.57 -4.70
CA PRO A 20 -4.47 5.19 -4.39
C PRO A 20 -3.52 4.23 -5.08
N THR A 21 -3.26 3.08 -4.46
CA THR A 21 -2.43 2.01 -5.03
C THR A 21 -3.03 1.38 -6.29
N TYR A 22 -4.33 1.56 -6.52
CA TYR A 22 -5.02 1.27 -7.78
C TYR A 22 -6.29 2.12 -7.91
N SER A 23 -6.74 2.38 -9.14
CA SER A 23 -7.97 3.14 -9.41
C SER A 23 -9.20 2.42 -8.85
N GLY A 24 -9.82 3.00 -7.82
CA GLY A 24 -10.99 2.41 -7.14
C GLY A 24 -10.67 1.63 -5.86
N CYS A 25 -9.52 1.89 -5.23
CA CYS A 25 -9.21 1.32 -3.92
C CYS A 25 -10.23 1.74 -2.84
N PRO A 26 -11.00 0.79 -2.25
CA PRO A 26 -12.01 1.13 -1.25
C PRO A 26 -11.40 1.61 0.07
N ALA A 27 -10.14 1.24 0.34
CA ALA A 27 -9.43 1.67 1.54
C ALA A 27 -9.14 3.19 1.57
N MET A 28 -9.28 3.90 0.44
CA MET A 28 -9.04 5.34 0.37
C MET A 28 -9.96 6.15 1.28
N TYR A 29 -11.20 5.69 1.46
CA TYR A 29 -12.12 6.34 2.39
C TYR A 29 -11.60 6.26 3.82
N LEU A 30 -11.23 5.06 4.28
CA LEU A 30 -10.68 4.86 5.63
C LEU A 30 -9.37 5.63 5.84
N ILE A 31 -8.46 5.60 4.87
CA ILE A 31 -7.20 6.36 4.93
C ILE A 31 -7.48 7.86 5.08
N LYS A 32 -8.44 8.39 4.33
CA LYS A 32 -8.82 9.81 4.42
C LYS A 32 -9.38 10.14 5.80
N GLU A 33 -10.28 9.32 6.34
CA GLU A 33 -10.84 9.49 7.69
C GLU A 33 -9.75 9.42 8.77
N GLU A 34 -8.79 8.50 8.65
CA GLU A 34 -7.65 8.43 9.60
C GLU A 34 -6.76 9.67 9.53
N ILE A 35 -6.50 10.21 8.33
CA ILE A 35 -5.75 11.46 8.18
C ILE A 35 -6.51 12.61 8.86
N ILE A 36 -7.82 12.74 8.59
CA ILE A 36 -8.69 13.75 9.21
C ILE A 36 -8.63 13.65 10.74
N HIS A 37 -8.87 12.45 11.27
CA HIS A 37 -8.88 12.21 12.70
C HIS A 37 -7.55 12.59 13.35
N ASN A 38 -6.42 12.22 12.72
CA ASN A 38 -5.10 12.59 13.23
C ASN A 38 -4.86 14.10 13.20
N LEU A 39 -5.21 14.80 12.12
CA LEU A 39 -5.07 16.26 12.02
C LEU A 39 -5.87 16.98 13.11
N GLU A 40 -7.15 16.61 13.26
CA GLU A 40 -8.04 17.24 14.24
C GLU A 40 -7.63 16.93 15.68
N SER A 41 -7.11 15.72 15.95
CA SER A 41 -6.55 15.38 17.27
C SER A 41 -5.38 16.27 17.68
N GLN A 42 -4.68 16.86 16.70
CA GLN A 42 -3.58 17.80 16.90
C GLN A 42 -4.05 19.27 16.83
N GLY A 43 -5.35 19.54 16.73
CA GLY A 43 -5.93 20.87 16.63
C GLY A 43 -5.85 21.52 15.24
N ILE A 44 -5.53 20.75 14.19
CA ILE A 44 -5.45 21.24 12.81
C ILE A 44 -6.85 21.13 12.19
N MET A 45 -7.53 22.26 12.04
CA MET A 45 -8.93 22.30 11.56
C MET A 45 -9.07 22.87 10.13
N ASN A 46 -8.01 23.50 9.59
CA ASN A 46 -8.03 24.09 8.26
C ASN A 46 -7.18 23.24 7.32
N TYR A 47 -7.83 22.34 6.58
CA TYR A 47 -7.17 21.43 5.67
C TYR A 47 -8.07 21.01 4.50
N GLN A 48 -7.44 20.58 3.42
CA GLN A 48 -8.06 19.98 2.25
C GLN A 48 -7.29 18.71 1.88
N ILE A 49 -8.03 17.60 1.70
CA ILE A 49 -7.45 16.32 1.28
C ILE A 49 -7.99 15.98 -0.11
N GLU A 50 -7.08 15.94 -1.08
CA GLU A 50 -7.37 15.67 -2.48
C GLU A 50 -6.86 14.30 -2.90
N THR A 51 -7.66 13.57 -3.68
CA THR A 51 -7.22 12.32 -4.29
C THR A 51 -6.79 12.59 -5.72
N SER A 52 -5.51 12.38 -6.02
CA SER A 52 -5.00 12.43 -7.39
C SER A 52 -4.83 11.01 -7.96
N LEU A 53 -5.29 10.81 -9.19
CA LEU A 53 -5.06 9.58 -9.98
C LEU A 53 -3.90 9.73 -10.97
N ALA A 54 -3.30 10.92 -11.08
CA ALA A 54 -2.24 11.25 -12.02
C ALA A 54 -1.09 12.00 -11.32
N PRO A 55 0.15 11.52 -11.39
CA PRO A 55 0.57 10.23 -11.97
C PRO A 55 -0.02 9.02 -11.20
N PRO A 56 -0.15 7.85 -11.84
CA PRO A 56 -0.59 6.65 -11.16
C PRO A 56 0.42 6.25 -10.07
N TRP A 57 -0.08 5.61 -9.01
CA TRP A 57 0.78 5.09 -7.97
C TRP A 57 1.71 4.00 -8.49
N THR A 58 2.97 4.03 -8.04
CA THR A 58 3.98 3.03 -8.36
C THR A 58 4.66 2.51 -7.09
N THR A 59 5.08 1.25 -7.17
CA THR A 59 5.86 0.56 -6.14
C THR A 59 7.20 1.22 -5.84
N ASP A 60 7.73 2.05 -6.75
CA ASP A 60 8.92 2.88 -6.52
C ASP A 60 8.74 3.87 -5.36
N TRP A 61 7.50 4.21 -5.01
CA TRP A 61 7.22 5.10 -3.88
C TRP A 61 7.19 4.39 -2.52
N MET A 62 7.41 3.08 -2.48
CA MET A 62 7.49 2.31 -1.24
C MET A 62 8.92 2.30 -0.69
N SER A 63 9.07 2.72 0.57
CA SER A 63 10.32 2.56 1.31
C SER A 63 10.61 1.10 1.65
N ASP A 64 11.88 0.77 1.89
CA ASP A 64 12.29 -0.57 2.30
C ASP A 64 11.70 -0.99 3.64
N GLU A 65 11.50 -0.04 4.57
CA GLU A 65 10.79 -0.28 5.84
C GLU A 65 9.37 -0.81 5.60
N VAL A 66 8.67 -0.26 4.60
CA VAL A 66 7.31 -0.69 4.27
C VAL A 66 7.32 -2.09 3.66
N LYS A 67 8.30 -2.40 2.80
CA LYS A 67 8.48 -3.74 2.23
C LYS A 67 8.77 -4.77 3.33
N ALA A 68 9.59 -4.42 4.31
CA ALA A 68 9.86 -5.24 5.48
C ALA A 68 8.58 -5.50 6.29
N LYS A 69 7.80 -4.45 6.60
CA LYS A 69 6.52 -4.60 7.31
C LYS A 69 5.50 -5.46 6.56
N LEU A 70 5.47 -5.43 5.22
CA LEU A 70 4.65 -6.35 4.45
C LEU A 70 5.09 -7.80 4.66
N LYS A 71 6.39 -8.07 4.57
CA LYS A 71 6.95 -9.40 4.80
C LYS A 71 6.61 -9.91 6.20
N ASP A 72 6.80 -9.09 7.23
CA ASP A 72 6.49 -9.42 8.62
C ASP A 72 4.99 -9.70 8.82
N ALA A 73 4.12 -9.05 8.04
CA ALA A 73 2.68 -9.31 8.01
C ALA A 73 2.30 -10.54 7.16
N GLY A 74 3.27 -11.30 6.66
CA GLY A 74 3.05 -12.49 5.82
C GLY A 74 2.63 -12.17 4.38
N ILE A 75 2.88 -10.95 3.91
CA ILE A 75 2.59 -10.51 2.54
C ILE A 75 3.92 -10.38 1.80
N ALA A 76 4.09 -11.10 0.69
CA ALA A 76 5.26 -10.95 -0.15
C ALA A 76 5.30 -9.53 -0.74
N PRO A 77 6.36 -8.74 -0.48
CA PRO A 77 6.47 -7.39 -1.02
C PRO A 77 6.61 -7.39 -2.55
N PRO A 78 6.39 -6.24 -3.21
CA PRO A 78 6.59 -6.13 -4.66
C PRO A 78 8.05 -6.39 -5.04
N SER A 79 8.27 -7.34 -5.93
CA SER A 79 9.58 -7.60 -6.54
C SER A 79 9.44 -8.47 -7.78
N ASN A 80 10.44 -8.44 -8.66
CA ASN A 80 10.53 -9.33 -9.81
C ASN A 80 10.76 -10.80 -9.41
N ASN A 81 11.28 -11.06 -8.21
CA ASN A 81 11.56 -12.40 -7.71
C ASN A 81 10.79 -12.60 -6.40
N ILE A 82 9.54 -13.02 -6.52
CA ILE A 82 8.64 -13.19 -5.38
C ILE A 82 9.18 -14.32 -4.49
N ILE A 83 9.36 -14.01 -3.21
CA ILE A 83 9.86 -14.94 -2.19
C ILE A 83 8.76 -15.17 -1.17
N CYS A 84 8.64 -16.42 -0.69
CA CYS A 84 7.72 -16.75 0.38
C CYS A 84 8.04 -15.94 1.65
N PRO A 85 7.08 -15.15 2.18
CA PRO A 85 7.35 -14.29 3.34
C PRO A 85 7.51 -15.08 4.64
N GLN A 86 7.15 -16.37 4.64
CA GLN A 86 7.18 -17.24 5.83
C GLN A 86 8.50 -18.01 5.98
N CYS A 87 9.10 -18.47 4.88
CA CYS A 87 10.26 -19.37 4.91
C CYS A 87 11.39 -18.97 3.96
N ASP A 88 11.27 -17.83 3.28
CA ASP A 88 12.27 -17.29 2.35
C ASP A 88 12.57 -18.17 1.11
N SER A 89 11.72 -19.15 0.83
CA SER A 89 11.81 -19.98 -0.38
C SER A 89 11.37 -19.23 -1.64
N SER A 90 12.08 -19.45 -2.75
CA SER A 90 11.67 -19.04 -4.10
C SER A 90 10.82 -20.10 -4.82
N GLU A 91 10.59 -21.26 -4.21
CA GLU A 91 9.74 -22.33 -4.76
C GLU A 91 8.27 -21.98 -4.53
N ILE A 92 7.71 -21.19 -5.43
CA ILE A 92 6.35 -20.65 -5.34
C ILE A 92 5.52 -20.98 -6.58
N GLU A 93 4.21 -21.11 -6.39
CA GLU A 93 3.23 -21.26 -7.45
C GLU A 93 2.19 -20.15 -7.37
N VAL A 94 1.79 -19.63 -8.54
CA VAL A 94 0.67 -18.68 -8.66
C VAL A 94 -0.62 -19.48 -8.53
N ILE A 95 -1.46 -19.14 -7.56
CA ILE A 95 -2.80 -19.71 -7.42
C ILE A 95 -3.82 -18.84 -8.16
N SER A 96 -3.70 -17.52 -8.04
CA SER A 96 -4.57 -16.56 -8.72
C SER A 96 -3.91 -15.19 -8.84
N ASP A 97 -4.10 -14.51 -9.98
CA ASP A 97 -3.73 -13.10 -10.17
C ASP A 97 -4.56 -12.12 -9.32
N PHE A 98 -5.59 -12.64 -8.64
CA PHE A 98 -6.47 -11.93 -7.73
C PHE A 98 -6.27 -12.39 -6.29
N GLY A 99 -6.28 -11.45 -5.36
CA GLY A 99 -6.22 -11.70 -3.92
C GLY A 99 -7.39 -11.05 -3.19
N SER A 100 -7.20 -10.79 -1.88
CA SER A 100 -8.19 -10.11 -1.03
C SER A 100 -8.49 -8.67 -1.46
N THR A 101 -7.58 -8.04 -2.21
CA THR A 101 -7.70 -6.69 -2.75
C THR A 101 -7.11 -6.64 -4.15
N ALA A 102 -7.53 -5.69 -4.99
CA ALA A 102 -7.06 -5.63 -6.38
C ALA A 102 -5.55 -5.37 -6.52
N CYS A 103 -4.89 -4.81 -5.50
CA CYS A 103 -3.42 -4.68 -5.44
C CYS A 103 -2.68 -5.94 -4.99
N LYS A 104 -3.39 -7.05 -4.69
CA LYS A 104 -2.80 -8.31 -4.25
C LYS A 104 -3.13 -9.45 -5.21
N ALA A 105 -2.25 -10.42 -5.27
CA ALA A 105 -2.44 -11.73 -5.90
C ALA A 105 -2.25 -12.84 -4.86
N LEU A 106 -2.67 -14.07 -5.16
CA LEU A 106 -2.60 -15.21 -4.26
C LEU A 106 -1.60 -16.26 -4.79
N TYR A 107 -0.68 -16.66 -3.92
CA TYR A 107 0.40 -17.60 -4.20
C TYR A 107 0.40 -18.70 -3.14
N LYS A 108 1.09 -19.79 -3.43
CA LYS A 108 1.43 -20.85 -2.47
C LYS A 108 2.91 -21.16 -2.56
N CYS A 109 3.54 -21.42 -1.42
CA CYS A 109 4.91 -21.91 -1.37
C CYS A 109 4.93 -23.43 -1.43
N ASN A 110 5.76 -24.03 -2.27
CA ASN A 110 5.89 -25.49 -2.37
C ASN A 110 6.80 -26.09 -1.27
N GLN A 111 7.57 -25.25 -0.58
CA GLN A 111 8.46 -25.70 0.49
C GLN A 111 7.76 -25.77 1.86
N CYS A 112 7.07 -24.70 2.28
CA CYS A 112 6.32 -24.68 3.54
C CYS A 112 4.82 -24.98 3.37
N ASN A 113 4.31 -25.07 2.14
CA ASN A 113 2.89 -25.28 1.82
C ASN A 113 1.93 -24.15 2.24
N GLU A 114 2.44 -23.04 2.77
CA GLU A 114 1.61 -21.89 3.17
C GLU A 114 1.11 -21.09 1.95
N PRO A 115 -0.20 -20.76 1.89
CA PRO A 115 -0.71 -19.75 0.99
C PRO A 115 -0.34 -18.35 1.49
N PHE A 116 -0.02 -17.44 0.59
CA PHE A 116 0.28 -16.05 0.95
C PHE A 116 -0.14 -15.08 -0.14
N HIS A 117 -0.33 -13.82 0.26
CA HIS A 117 -0.58 -12.75 -0.69
C HIS A 117 0.73 -12.14 -1.18
N HIS A 118 0.79 -11.85 -2.48
CA HIS A 118 1.82 -10.99 -3.06
C HIS A 118 1.22 -9.61 -3.35
N PHE A 119 1.87 -8.54 -2.89
CA PHE A 119 1.51 -7.19 -3.29
C PHE A 119 2.06 -6.93 -4.70
N LYS A 120 1.17 -6.70 -5.66
CA LYS A 120 1.52 -6.62 -7.08
C LYS A 120 2.42 -5.44 -7.37
N GLN A 121 3.40 -5.67 -8.24
CA GLN A 121 4.27 -4.65 -8.76
C GLN A 121 3.56 -3.82 -9.83
N ILE A 122 3.62 -2.49 -9.71
CA ILE A 122 3.05 -1.49 -10.62
C ILE A 122 4.05 -0.34 -10.72
#